data_AF-W1YF10-F1
#
_entry.id   AF-W1YF10-F1
#
_cell.length_a   1.000
_cell.length_b   1.000
_cell.length_c   1.000
_cell.angle_alpha   90.00
_cell.angle_beta   90.00
_cell.angle_gamma   90.00
#
_symmetry.space_group_name_H-M   'P 1'
#
loop_
_entity.id
_entity.type
_entity.pdbx_description
1 polymer ?
#
loop_
_entity_poly.entity_id
_entity_poly.type
_entity_poly.pdbx_seq_one_letter_code
_entity_poly.pdbx_strand_id
1 'polypeptide(L)'
;NSLAKKVLAANVNGELTDLREELVDGSEVAFLTFEDEGGKHTLRHTASHILAQAVKRLWPEAKLAIGPAIDKGFYYDIDMEHTLTPED
;
A
#
# COMPACT_ATOMS: atom_id res chain seq x y z
N ASN A 1 -16.40 9.57 -16.06
CA ASN A 1 -15.38 8.90 -15.21
C ASN A 1 -14.05 9.61 -15.38
N SER A 2 -13.58 10.34 -14.36
CA SER A 2 -12.37 11.17 -14.42
C SER A 2 -11.13 10.36 -14.04
N LEU A 3 -10.00 10.60 -14.74
CA LEU A 3 -8.70 10.04 -14.43
C LEU A 3 -8.30 10.29 -12.97
N ALA A 4 -8.50 11.51 -12.46
CA ALA A 4 -8.15 11.89 -11.09
C ALA A 4 -8.79 11.01 -10.02
N LYS A 5 -9.95 10.39 -10.29
CA LYS A 5 -10.62 9.47 -9.35
C LYS A 5 -10.03 8.05 -9.36
N LYS A 6 -9.22 7.71 -10.37
CA LYS A 6 -8.67 6.37 -10.59
C LYS A 6 -7.18 6.25 -10.30
N VAL A 7 -6.46 7.37 -10.24
CA VAL A 7 -5.01 7.38 -9.99
C VAL A 7 -4.75 6.90 -8.56
N LEU A 8 -3.75 6.02 -8.42
CA LEU A 8 -3.31 5.44 -7.16
C LEU A 8 -1.88 5.84 -6.80
N ALA A 9 -1.04 6.07 -7.81
CA ALA A 9 0.36 6.46 -7.66
C ALA A 9 0.82 7.22 -8.92
N ALA A 10 2.05 7.73 -8.91
CA ALA A 10 2.70 8.30 -10.09
C ALA A 10 4.04 7.59 -10.34
N ASN A 11 4.45 7.55 -11.60
CA ASN A 11 5.83 7.37 -11.97
C ASN A 11 6.39 8.75 -12.33
N VAL A 12 7.43 9.19 -11.62
CA VAL A 12 8.12 10.46 -11.88
C VAL A 12 9.56 10.13 -12.24
N ASN A 13 9.97 10.46 -13.47
CA ASN A 13 11.32 10.20 -13.98
C ASN A 13 11.80 8.74 -13.83
N GLY A 14 10.89 7.77 -13.96
CA GLY A 14 11.17 6.34 -13.83
C GLY A 14 10.90 5.75 -12.44
N GLU A 15 10.67 6.58 -11.42
CA GLU A 15 10.49 6.13 -10.04
C GLU A 15 9.02 6.12 -9.61
N LEU A 16 8.59 5.06 -8.92
CA LEU A 16 7.24 4.94 -8.36
C LEU A 16 7.12 5.80 -7.08
N THR A 17 6.20 6.76 -7.09
CA THR A 17 6.02 7.73 -6.00
C THR A 17 4.54 7.98 -5.63
N ASP A 18 4.31 8.61 -4.46
CA ASP A 18 3.01 9.12 -4.01
C ASP A 18 2.57 10.33 -4.86
N LEU A 19 1.28 10.63 -4.84
CA LEU A 19 0.71 11.76 -5.59
C LEU A 19 1.07 13.13 -5.00
N ARG A 20 1.69 13.18 -3.83
CA ARG A 20 2.17 14.40 -3.17
C ARG A 20 3.62 14.74 -3.48
N GLU A 21 4.31 13.94 -4.29
CA GLU A 21 5.68 14.23 -4.70
C GLU A 21 5.77 15.62 -5.35
N GLU A 22 6.75 16.41 -4.92
CA GLU A 22 7.00 17.72 -5.52
C GLU A 22 7.69 17.54 -6.88
N LEU A 23 7.12 18.15 -7.91
CA LEU A 23 7.68 18.07 -9.26
C LEU A 23 8.66 19.23 -9.48
N VAL A 24 9.82 18.90 -10.04
CA VAL A 24 10.77 19.90 -10.56
C VAL A 24 10.54 20.12 -12.05
N ASP A 25 10.94 21.30 -12.55
CA ASP A 25 10.80 21.63 -13.97
C ASP A 25 11.51 20.58 -14.86
N GLY A 26 10.83 20.17 -15.92
CA GLY A 26 11.27 19.09 -16.81
C GLY A 26 11.00 17.67 -16.32
N SER A 27 10.30 17.46 -15.19
CA SER A 27 9.92 16.11 -14.75
C SER A 27 8.94 15.44 -15.72
N GLU A 28 9.22 14.20 -16.09
CA GLU A 28 8.29 13.34 -16.81
C GLU A 28 7.39 12.61 -15.81
N VAL A 29 6.07 12.72 -15.99
CA VAL A 29 5.07 12.16 -15.07
C VAL A 29 4.10 11.24 -15.81
N ALA A 30 3.96 10.02 -15.32
CA ALA A 30 2.92 9.09 -15.72
C ALA A 30 2.05 8.72 -14.52
N PHE A 31 0.74 8.95 -14.61
CA PHE A 31 -0.20 8.55 -13.57
C PHE A 31 -0.52 7.07 -13.68
N LEU A 32 -0.47 6.37 -12.55
CA LEU A 32 -0.70 4.93 -12.46
C LEU A 32 -2.05 4.66 -11.82
N THR A 33 -2.83 3.83 -12.48
CA THR A 33 -4.15 3.37 -12.06
C THR A 33 -4.09 1.91 -11.63
N PHE A 34 -5.23 1.33 -11.24
CA PHE A 34 -5.28 -0.10 -10.89
C PHE A 34 -4.95 -1.05 -12.06
N GLU A 35 -5.01 -0.58 -13.30
CA GLU A 35 -4.62 -1.40 -14.46
C GLU A 35 -3.09 -1.58 -14.55
N ASP A 36 -2.34 -0.66 -13.94
CA ASP A 36 -0.89 -0.59 -13.97
C ASP A 36 -0.26 -1.33 -12.78
N GLU A 37 0.88 -2.01 -12.99
CA GLU A 37 1.51 -2.81 -11.94
C GLU A 37 1.92 -1.96 -10.72
N GLY A 38 2.44 -0.75 -10.94
CA GLY A 38 2.76 0.17 -9.85
C GLY A 38 1.52 0.59 -9.04
N GLY A 39 0.36 0.76 -9.69
CA GLY A 39 -0.89 1.07 -9.00
C GLY A 39 -1.43 -0.12 -8.21
N LYS A 40 -1.37 -1.34 -8.75
CA LYS A 40 -1.73 -2.58 -8.02
C LYS A 40 -0.83 -2.77 -6.80
N HIS A 41 0.47 -2.57 -6.97
CA HIS A 41 1.46 -2.70 -5.90
C HIS A 41 1.18 -1.70 -4.78
N THR A 42 0.97 -0.42 -5.10
CA THR A 42 0.62 0.63 -4.13
C THR A 42 -0.67 0.32 -3.37
N LEU A 43 -1.72 -0.16 -4.07
CA LEU A 43 -2.97 -0.54 -3.41
C LEU A 43 -2.76 -1.69 -2.40
N ARG A 44 -2.04 -2.73 -2.80
CA ARG A 44 -1.77 -3.90 -1.94
C ARG A 44 -0.93 -3.52 -0.73
N HIS A 45 0.05 -2.64 -0.91
CA HIS A 45 0.87 -2.14 0.19
C HIS A 45 0.04 -1.28 1.16
N THR A 46 -0.86 -0.46 0.62
CA THR A 46 -1.79 0.31 1.46
C THR A 46 -2.73 -0.62 2.24
N ALA A 47 -3.20 -1.71 1.62
CA ALA A 47 -4.04 -2.70 2.28
C ALA A 47 -3.30 -3.44 3.42
N SER A 48 -1.99 -3.69 3.31
CA SER A 48 -1.20 -4.24 4.41
C SER A 48 -1.13 -3.29 5.60
N HIS A 49 -0.99 -1.98 5.37
CA HIS A 49 -1.07 -0.98 6.44
C HIS A 49 -2.45 -0.95 7.11
N ILE A 50 -3.54 -1.10 6.36
CA ILE A 50 -4.90 -1.17 6.93
C ILE A 50 -5.07 -2.40 7.81
N LEU A 51 -4.56 -3.57 7.40
CA LEU A 51 -4.54 -4.78 8.22
C LEU A 51 -3.79 -4.53 9.54
N ALA A 52 -2.57 -3.99 9.46
CA ALA A 52 -1.78 -3.65 10.65
C ALA A 52 -2.51 -2.67 11.58
N GLN A 53 -3.18 -1.66 11.02
CA GLN A 53 -3.95 -0.72 11.81
C GLN A 53 -5.15 -1.39 12.51
N ALA A 54 -5.84 -2.30 11.84
CA ALA A 54 -6.95 -3.06 12.42
C ALA A 54 -6.47 -3.98 13.54
N VAL A 55 -5.37 -4.72 13.32
CA VAL A 55 -4.75 -5.58 14.34
C VAL A 55 -4.37 -4.75 15.56
N LYS A 56 -3.70 -3.60 15.40
CA LYS A 56 -3.33 -2.73 16.54
C LYS A 56 -4.53 -2.17 17.31
N ARG A 57 -5.72 -2.09 16.70
CA ARG A 57 -6.95 -1.67 17.40
C ARG A 57 -7.54 -2.80 18.24
N LEU A 58 -7.51 -4.02 17.73
CA LEU A 58 -8.05 -5.21 18.41
C LEU A 58 -7.08 -5.77 19.46
N TRP A 59 -5.78 -5.79 19.13
CA TRP A 59 -4.70 -6.23 19.99
C TRP A 59 -3.63 -5.13 20.08
N PRO A 60 -3.81 -4.16 20.99
CA PRO A 60 -2.89 -3.03 21.16
C PRO A 60 -1.44 -3.41 21.44
N GLU A 61 -1.18 -4.58 22.01
CA GLU A 61 0.18 -5.05 22.32
C GLU A 61 0.88 -5.76 21.14
N ALA A 62 0.17 -6.01 20.03
CA ALA A 62 0.77 -6.64 18.86
C ALA A 62 1.94 -5.82 18.30
N LYS A 63 3.02 -6.51 17.94
CA LYS A 63 4.23 -5.93 17.35
C LYS A 63 4.25 -6.21 15.86
N LEU A 64 4.28 -5.14 15.07
CA LEU A 64 4.29 -5.20 13.61
C LEU A 64 5.74 -5.36 13.12
N ALA A 65 6.01 -6.37 12.30
CA ALA A 65 7.32 -6.57 11.70
C ALA A 65 7.35 -6.06 10.24
N ILE A 66 7.02 -6.91 9.26
CA ILE A 66 7.13 -6.58 7.82
C ILE A 66 5.78 -6.90 7.14
N GLY A 67 5.30 -5.97 6.30
CA GLY A 67 4.04 -6.13 5.58
C GLY A 67 4.12 -5.78 4.11
N PRO A 68 4.82 -6.58 3.28
CA PRO A 68 5.08 -6.24 1.89
C PRO A 68 3.87 -6.52 0.99
N ALA A 69 3.76 -5.77 -0.10
CA ALA A 69 2.94 -6.17 -1.23
C ALA A 69 3.65 -7.27 -2.04
N ILE A 70 2.87 -8.16 -2.63
CA ILE A 70 3.33 -9.26 -3.48
C ILE A 70 2.47 -9.36 -4.75
N ASP A 71 2.87 -10.19 -5.71
CA ASP A 71 2.26 -10.31 -7.05
C ASP A 71 0.74 -10.50 -7.09
N LYS A 72 0.17 -11.14 -6.05
CA LYS A 72 -1.26 -11.44 -5.98
C LYS A 72 -1.93 -10.99 -4.67
N GLY A 73 -1.26 -10.16 -3.86
CA GLY A 73 -1.81 -9.74 -2.58
C GLY A 73 -0.77 -9.03 -1.71
N PHE A 74 -0.85 -9.27 -0.40
CA PHE A 74 0.09 -8.82 0.61
C PHE A 74 0.03 -9.80 1.78
N TYR A 75 1.02 -9.76 2.66
CA TYR A 75 0.97 -10.41 3.97
C TYR A 75 1.51 -9.45 5.03
N TYR A 76 1.39 -9.83 6.30
CA TYR A 76 2.01 -9.09 7.40
C TYR A 76 2.51 -10.05 8.48
N ASP A 77 3.79 -9.95 8.82
CA ASP A 77 4.39 -10.67 9.94
C ASP A 77 4.12 -9.89 11.24
N ILE A 78 3.46 -10.54 12.19
CA ILE A 78 2.99 -9.93 13.44
C ILE A 78 3.39 -10.83 14.61
N ASP A 79 4.03 -10.26 15.63
CA ASP A 79 4.32 -10.91 16.91
C ASP A 79 3.28 -10.47 17.96
N MET A 80 2.55 -11.43 18.51
CA MET A 80 1.50 -11.20 19.50
C MET A 80 1.22 -12.47 20.31
N GLU A 81 0.72 -12.31 21.54
CA GLU A 81 0.41 -13.44 22.43
C GLU A 81 -0.81 -14.25 21.96
N HIS A 82 -1.79 -13.58 21.33
CA HIS A 82 -3.02 -14.22 20.85
C HIS A 82 -2.78 -14.92 19.51
N THR A 83 -3.12 -16.21 19.44
CA THR A 83 -3.08 -16.98 18.20
C THR A 83 -4.36 -16.75 17.41
N LEU A 84 -4.24 -16.14 16.24
CA LEU A 84 -5.38 -15.85 15.36
C LEU A 84 -6.12 -17.12 14.93
N THR A 85 -7.45 -17.08 14.98
CA THR A 85 -8.35 -18.09 14.40
C THR A 85 -9.14 -17.50 13.22
N PRO A 86 -9.84 -18.30 12.41
CA PRO A 86 -10.64 -17.78 11.30
C PRO A 86 -11.79 -16.83 11.68
N GLU A 87 -12.21 -16.83 12.95
CA GLU A 87 -13.28 -15.99 13.49
C GLU A 87 -12.82 -14.58 13.92
N ASP A 88 -11.50 -14.37 14.01
CA ASP A 88 -10.86 -13.08 14.30
C ASP A 88 -10.81 -12.16 13.07
#